data_AF-A0A3Q1GJQ7-F1
#
_entry.id   AF-A0A3Q1GJQ7-F1
#
_cell.length_a   1.000
_cell.length_b   1.000
_cell.length_c   1.000
_cell.angle_alpha   90.00
_cell.angle_beta   90.00
_cell.angle_gamma   90.00
#
_symmetry.space_group_name_H-M   'P 1'
#
loop_
_entity.id
_entity.type
_entity.pdbx_description
1 polymer ?
#
loop_
_entity_poly.entity_id
_entity_poly.type
_entity_poly.pdbx_seq_one_letter_code
_entity_poly.pdbx_strand_id
1 'polypeptide(L)'
;MATTVATPVIPTEHDTDRCGSEEESRGAEAEESGQPQQTGPGAVSHSRLSKLPLARIKALMKTDPDVSLASQESVFIIAKATELFVEMIAKDALVYAQQGKRKTLQRKDLDNAIEAIDEFAFLEGTLD
;
A
#
# COMPACT_ATOMS: atom_id res chain seq x y z
N MET A 1 7.22 -11.42 -57.62
CA MET A 1 5.81 -11.79 -57.45
C MET A 1 5.59 -12.05 -55.97
N ALA A 2 4.91 -11.13 -55.30
CA ALA A 2 4.67 -11.16 -53.85
C ALA A 2 3.18 -11.45 -53.63
N THR A 3 2.89 -12.54 -52.91
CA THR A 3 1.50 -12.95 -52.61
C THR A 3 1.19 -12.54 -51.19
N THR A 4 0.27 -11.57 -51.04
CA THR A 4 -0.28 -11.12 -49.77
C THR A 4 -1.44 -12.05 -49.38
N VAL A 5 -1.40 -12.66 -48.20
CA VAL A 5 -2.55 -13.39 -47.64
C VAL A 5 -3.18 -12.52 -46.56
N ALA A 6 -4.38 -12.03 -46.82
CA ALA A 6 -5.22 -11.30 -45.88
C ALA A 6 -6.18 -12.29 -45.19
N THR A 7 -6.21 -12.27 -43.87
CA THR A 7 -7.16 -13.06 -43.06
C THR A 7 -8.16 -12.10 -42.42
N PRO A 8 -9.48 -12.34 -42.51
CA PRO A 8 -10.47 -11.52 -41.83
C PRO A 8 -10.66 -12.01 -40.38
N VAL A 9 -10.58 -11.12 -39.40
CA VAL A 9 -10.96 -11.41 -38.01
C VAL A 9 -12.27 -10.67 -37.72
N ILE A 10 -13.28 -11.44 -37.38
CA ILE A 10 -14.65 -11.02 -37.04
C ILE A 10 -14.66 -10.48 -35.60
N PRO A 11 -15.41 -9.40 -35.28
CA PRO A 11 -15.52 -8.89 -33.92
C PRO A 11 -16.52 -9.72 -33.13
N THR A 12 -16.12 -10.23 -31.97
CA THR A 12 -17.05 -10.82 -30.98
C THR A 12 -17.41 -9.76 -29.95
N GLU A 13 -18.69 -9.41 -29.94
CA GLU A 13 -19.33 -8.53 -28.97
C GLU A 13 -19.41 -9.25 -27.61
N HIS A 14 -19.03 -8.56 -26.51
CA HIS A 14 -19.27 -9.06 -25.16
C HIS A 14 -20.20 -8.08 -24.43
N ASP A 15 -21.24 -8.70 -23.87
CA ASP A 15 -22.48 -8.14 -23.37
C ASP A 15 -22.29 -7.12 -22.23
N THR A 16 -23.16 -6.11 -22.24
CA THR A 16 -23.21 -4.99 -21.30
C THR A 16 -24.46 -5.13 -20.44
N ASP A 17 -24.36 -5.80 -19.29
CA ASP A 17 -25.32 -5.69 -18.19
C ASP A 17 -24.75 -4.68 -17.18
N ARG A 18 -25.17 -3.41 -17.16
CA ARG A 18 -26.46 -2.86 -16.69
C ARG A 18 -26.76 -3.19 -15.23
N CYS A 19 -26.37 -2.30 -14.32
CA CYS A 19 -27.22 -1.90 -13.22
C CYS A 19 -26.82 -0.48 -12.77
N GLY A 20 -27.65 0.49 -13.16
CA GLY A 20 -27.54 1.85 -12.68
C GLY A 20 -28.30 1.99 -11.36
N SER A 21 -27.68 2.71 -10.43
CA SER A 21 -28.39 3.42 -9.38
C SER A 21 -27.77 4.80 -9.30
N GLU A 22 -28.43 5.75 -9.95
CA GLU A 22 -28.23 7.18 -9.76
C GLU A 22 -28.86 7.52 -8.40
N GLU A 23 -28.09 8.02 -7.44
CA GLU A 23 -28.64 8.81 -6.34
C GLU A 23 -27.81 10.08 -6.18
N GLU A 24 -28.33 11.14 -6.81
CA GLU A 24 -28.05 12.54 -6.54
C GLU A 24 -28.52 12.87 -5.12
N SER A 25 -27.63 13.35 -4.25
CA SER A 25 -28.04 14.03 -3.02
C SER A 25 -27.33 15.37 -2.91
N ARG A 26 -28.15 16.42 -3.00
CA ARG A 26 -27.78 17.83 -2.94
C ARG A 26 -27.45 18.25 -1.51
N GLY A 27 -26.64 19.29 -1.41
CA GLY A 27 -25.87 19.63 -0.21
C GLY A 27 -26.64 20.25 0.95
N ALA A 28 -25.90 20.46 2.05
CA ALA A 28 -26.08 21.55 2.99
C ALA A 28 -24.82 21.67 3.88
N GLU A 29 -24.21 22.85 3.90
CA GLU A 29 -23.24 23.25 4.93
C GLU A 29 -23.98 23.63 6.22
N ALA A 30 -23.49 23.18 7.39
CA ALA A 30 -23.76 23.80 8.68
C ALA A 30 -22.71 23.36 9.72
N GLU A 31 -22.17 24.33 10.43
CA GLU A 31 -21.16 24.21 11.48
C GLU A 31 -21.67 23.66 12.83
N GLU A 32 -20.71 23.05 13.54
CA GLU A 32 -20.44 22.94 14.98
C GLU A 32 -21.51 22.57 16.05
N SER A 33 -21.03 21.64 16.90
CA SER A 33 -21.25 21.49 18.36
C SER A 33 -22.39 20.58 18.85
N GLY A 34 -21.98 19.50 19.54
CA GLY A 34 -22.80 18.72 20.46
C GLY A 34 -22.67 17.20 20.31
N GLN A 35 -21.84 16.55 21.13
CA GLN A 35 -21.97 15.11 21.39
C GLN A 35 -23.26 14.86 22.19
N PRO A 36 -23.97 13.75 21.90
CA PRO A 36 -23.94 12.65 22.86
C PRO A 36 -23.79 11.27 22.22
N GLN A 37 -23.13 10.41 22.99
CA GLN A 37 -22.84 8.99 22.79
C GLN A 37 -24.07 8.18 22.33
N GLN A 38 -23.96 7.48 21.20
CA GLN A 38 -24.92 6.43 20.79
C GLN A 38 -24.17 5.13 20.45
N THR A 39 -24.53 4.07 21.17
CA THR A 39 -24.17 2.68 20.92
C THR A 39 -25.05 2.10 19.81
N GLY A 40 -24.46 1.72 18.67
CA GLY A 40 -25.12 1.12 17.50
C GLY A 40 -24.13 0.25 16.68
N PRO A 41 -24.61 -0.70 15.87
CA PRO A 41 -23.98 -2.02 15.67
C PRO A 41 -22.82 -2.00 14.68
N GLY A 42 -21.72 -2.64 15.08
CA GLY A 42 -20.68 -3.10 14.16
C GLY A 42 -19.82 -1.98 13.59
N ALA A 43 -19.12 -1.24 14.44
CA ALA A 43 -17.83 -0.68 14.03
C ALA A 43 -17.00 -1.86 13.50
N VAL A 44 -16.94 -2.03 12.18
CA VAL A 44 -15.94 -2.87 11.55
C VAL A 44 -14.64 -2.38 12.12
N SER A 45 -14.04 -3.20 12.97
CA SER A 45 -12.76 -2.91 13.54
C SER A 45 -11.81 -2.76 12.36
N HIS A 46 -11.52 -1.52 11.98
CA HIS A 46 -10.46 -1.20 11.02
C HIS A 46 -9.11 -1.79 11.49
N SER A 47 -9.05 -2.29 12.74
CA SER A 47 -7.99 -3.15 13.29
C SER A 47 -7.82 -4.54 12.60
N ARG A 48 -8.35 -4.78 11.41
CA ARG A 48 -8.10 -6.03 10.66
C ARG A 48 -7.60 -5.87 9.24
N LEU A 49 -7.64 -4.67 8.65
CA LEU A 49 -7.22 -4.49 7.26
C LEU A 49 -5.72 -4.21 7.15
N SER A 50 -5.12 -3.49 8.10
CA SER A 50 -3.65 -3.36 8.22
C SER A 50 -3.15 -3.91 9.56
N LYS A 51 -1.96 -4.50 9.53
CA LYS A 51 -1.21 -4.96 10.70
C LYS A 51 -0.49 -3.81 11.41
N LEU A 52 -0.38 -2.64 10.76
CA LEU A 52 0.30 -1.47 11.29
C LEU A 52 -0.70 -0.42 11.80
N PRO A 53 -0.38 0.31 12.87
CA PRO A 53 -1.24 1.34 13.42
C PRO A 53 -1.31 2.56 12.48
N LEU A 54 -2.45 2.75 11.80
CA LEU A 54 -2.65 3.83 10.82
C LEU A 54 -2.40 5.23 11.41
N ALA A 55 -2.77 5.46 12.68
CA ALA A 55 -2.50 6.73 13.35
C ALA A 55 -1.00 7.06 13.44
N ARG A 56 -0.16 6.04 13.67
CA ARG A 56 1.30 6.23 13.73
C ARG A 56 1.88 6.52 12.35
N ILE A 57 1.38 5.83 11.32
CA ILE A 57 1.78 6.07 9.93
C ILE A 57 1.43 7.50 9.52
N LYS A 58 0.20 7.95 9.80
CA LYS A 58 -0.22 9.33 9.52
C LYS A 58 0.67 10.36 10.23
N ALA A 59 1.06 10.09 11.48
CA ALA A 59 1.97 10.96 12.22
C ALA A 59 3.38 11.02 11.59
N LEU A 60 3.91 9.89 11.11
CA LEU A 60 5.20 9.83 10.40
C LEU A 60 5.13 10.55 9.05
N MET A 61 4.04 10.40 8.28
CA MET A 61 3.88 11.14 7.03
C MET A 61 3.92 12.66 7.24
N LYS A 62 3.37 13.15 8.36
CA LYS A 62 3.31 14.58 8.70
C LYS A 62 4.57 15.10 9.38
N THR A 63 5.62 14.30 9.56
CA THR A 63 6.92 14.86 9.99
C THR A 63 7.61 15.59 8.85
N ASP A 64 7.21 15.33 7.62
CA ASP A 64 7.62 16.10 6.45
C ASP A 64 6.88 17.47 6.46
N PRO A 65 7.61 18.60 6.50
CA PRO A 65 7.00 19.94 6.53
C PRO A 65 6.16 20.26 5.30
N ASP A 66 6.40 19.59 4.17
CA ASP A 66 5.67 19.81 2.92
C ASP A 66 4.35 19.02 2.87
N VAL A 67 4.11 18.13 3.84
CA VAL A 67 2.88 17.30 3.92
C VAL A 67 1.85 17.91 4.87
N SER A 68 0.96 18.75 4.32
CA SER A 68 -0.12 19.38 5.08
C SER A 68 -1.31 18.45 5.36
N LEU A 69 -1.74 17.69 4.34
CA LEU A 69 -2.90 16.81 4.36
C LEU A 69 -2.48 15.36 4.06
N ALA A 70 -3.06 14.42 4.79
CA ALA A 70 -2.88 12.98 4.57
C ALA A 70 -4.27 12.32 4.63
N SER A 71 -4.77 11.91 3.47
CA SER A 71 -6.07 11.25 3.33
C SER A 71 -6.05 9.86 3.96
N GLN A 72 -7.22 9.34 4.31
CA GLN A 72 -7.34 8.01 4.92
C GLN A 72 -6.84 6.90 3.97
N GLU A 73 -7.07 7.05 2.66
CA GLU A 73 -6.64 6.11 1.64
C GLU A 73 -5.11 6.09 1.47
N SER A 74 -4.47 7.26 1.41
CA SER A 74 -3.01 7.35 1.31
C SER A 74 -2.32 6.72 2.53
N VAL A 75 -2.84 6.99 3.74
CA VAL A 75 -2.34 6.38 4.98
C VAL A 75 -2.47 4.86 4.94
N PHE A 76 -3.60 4.34 4.43
CA PHE A 76 -3.82 2.90 4.31
C PHE A 76 -2.90 2.25 3.27
N ILE A 77 -2.70 2.87 2.11
CA ILE A 77 -1.81 2.37 1.06
C ILE A 77 -0.37 2.31 1.57
N ILE A 78 0.11 3.36 2.25
CA ILE A 78 1.45 3.38 2.84
C ILE A 78 1.59 2.28 3.91
N ALA A 79 0.55 2.02 4.70
CA ALA A 79 0.56 0.91 5.64
C ALA A 79 0.77 -0.43 4.93
N LYS A 80 0.09 -0.66 3.81
CA LYS A 80 0.23 -1.88 3.01
C LYS A 80 1.57 -1.99 2.29
N ALA A 81 2.04 -0.89 1.71
CA ALA A 81 3.38 -0.84 1.13
C ALA A 81 4.45 -1.15 2.17
N THR A 82 4.31 -0.62 3.39
CA THR A 82 5.25 -0.88 4.49
C THR A 82 5.23 -2.34 4.94
N GLU A 83 4.05 -2.98 5.02
CA GLU A 83 3.93 -4.41 5.31
C GLU A 83 4.69 -5.26 4.28
N LEU A 84 4.50 -4.98 2.99
CA LEU A 84 5.16 -5.68 1.89
C LEU A 84 6.67 -5.40 1.87
N PHE A 85 7.07 -4.16 2.11
CA PHE A 85 8.47 -3.75 2.17
C PHE A 85 9.24 -4.48 3.27
N VAL A 86 8.67 -4.59 4.48
CA VAL A 86 9.28 -5.34 5.58
C VAL A 86 9.42 -6.82 5.24
N GLU A 87 8.43 -7.42 4.59
CA GLU A 87 8.49 -8.81 4.15
C GLU A 87 9.58 -9.02 3.08
N MET A 88 9.68 -8.10 2.12
CA MET A 88 10.66 -8.12 1.04
C MET A 88 12.08 -8.04 1.58
N ILE A 89 12.41 -6.97 2.32
CA ILE A 89 13.76 -6.76 2.83
C ILE A 89 14.18 -7.87 3.81
N ALA A 90 13.25 -8.41 4.59
CA ALA A 90 13.54 -9.54 5.47
C ALA A 90 13.88 -10.83 4.71
N LYS A 91 13.18 -11.11 3.59
CA LYS A 91 13.49 -12.26 2.74
C LYS A 91 14.85 -12.10 2.06
N ASP A 92 15.15 -10.92 1.54
CA ASP A 92 16.42 -10.65 0.85
C ASP A 92 17.60 -10.71 1.83
N ALA A 93 17.48 -10.09 3.01
CA ALA A 93 18.48 -10.22 4.07
C ALA A 93 18.65 -11.69 4.52
N LEU A 94 17.58 -12.48 4.57
CA LEU A 94 17.67 -13.90 4.94
C LEU A 94 18.50 -14.72 3.95
N VAL A 95 18.56 -14.34 2.67
CA VAL A 95 19.42 -14.99 1.68
C VAL A 95 20.89 -14.91 2.11
N TYR A 96 21.36 -13.75 2.59
CA TYR A 96 22.74 -13.58 3.09
C TYR A 96 23.00 -14.36 4.38
N ALA A 97 22.01 -14.45 5.28
CA ALA A 97 22.12 -15.29 6.47
C ALA A 97 22.31 -16.78 6.08
N GLN A 98 21.54 -17.25 5.09
CA GLN A 98 21.58 -18.62 4.59
C GLN A 98 22.89 -18.95 3.84
N GLN A 99 23.46 -17.99 3.11
CA GLN A 99 24.81 -18.14 2.53
C GLN A 99 25.87 -18.40 3.61
N GLY A 100 25.70 -17.78 4.78
CA GLY A 100 26.50 -18.06 5.98
C GLY A 100 26.12 -19.33 6.74
N LYS A 101 25.26 -20.19 6.19
CA LYS A 101 24.69 -21.41 6.83
C LYS A 101 23.99 -21.13 8.17
N ARG A 102 23.50 -19.91 8.36
CA ARG A 102 22.77 -19.50 9.56
C ARG A 102 21.27 -19.45 9.28
N LYS A 103 20.49 -19.69 10.34
CA LYS A 103 19.02 -19.49 10.36
C LYS A 103 18.60 -18.25 11.13
N THR A 104 19.56 -17.60 11.78
CA THR A 104 19.35 -16.36 12.55
C THR A 104 19.83 -15.19 11.71
N LEU A 105 18.91 -14.28 11.40
CA LEU A 105 19.18 -13.01 10.75
C LEU A 105 20.04 -12.12 11.66
N GLN A 106 21.08 -11.51 11.10
CA GLN A 106 21.94 -10.55 11.79
C GLN A 106 21.93 -9.20 11.05
N ARG A 107 22.32 -8.13 11.74
CA ARG A 107 22.43 -6.78 11.17
C ARG A 107 23.25 -6.77 9.87
N LYS A 108 24.42 -7.42 9.87
CA LYS A 108 25.28 -7.55 8.67
C LYS A 108 24.58 -8.17 7.45
N ASP A 109 23.57 -9.02 7.65
CA ASP A 109 22.85 -9.64 6.54
C ASP A 109 21.90 -8.65 5.87
N LEU A 110 21.36 -7.72 6.67
CA LEU A 110 20.58 -6.58 6.18
C LEU A 110 21.48 -5.58 5.46
N ASP A 111 22.65 -5.26 6.05
CA ASP A 111 23.61 -4.34 5.44
C ASP A 111 24.07 -4.87 4.06
N ASN A 112 24.40 -6.16 3.97
CA ASN A 112 24.74 -6.80 2.69
C ASN A 112 23.60 -6.77 1.66
N ALA A 113 22.33 -6.86 2.11
CA ALA A 113 21.18 -6.77 1.20
C ALA A 113 20.99 -5.36 0.67
N ILE A 114 21.18 -4.34 1.54
CA ILE A 114 21.11 -2.93 1.16
C ILE A 114 22.19 -2.58 0.12
N GLU A 115 23.43 -3.03 0.35
CA GLU A 115 24.56 -2.76 -0.57
C GLU A 115 24.41 -3.44 -1.94
N ALA A 116 23.66 -4.53 -2.02
CA ALA A 116 23.59 -5.37 -3.23
C ALA A 116 22.35 -5.12 -4.11
N ILE A 117 21.31 -4.47 -3.58
CA ILE A 117 20.01 -4.31 -4.23
C ILE A 117 19.71 -2.82 -4.38
N ASP A 118 19.67 -2.34 -5.62
CA ASP A 118 19.50 -0.91 -5.96
C ASP A 118 18.19 -0.33 -5.40
N GLU A 119 17.13 -1.13 -5.35
CA GLU A 119 15.85 -0.74 -4.77
C GLU A 119 15.93 -0.41 -3.26
N PHE A 120 16.99 -0.83 -2.58
CA PHE A 120 17.27 -0.52 -1.17
C PHE A 120 18.26 0.64 -0.97
N ALA A 121 18.79 1.25 -2.04
CA ALA A 121 19.78 2.32 -1.95
C ALA A 121 19.33 3.52 -1.09
N PHE A 122 18.03 3.77 -0.98
CA PHE A 122 17.47 4.82 -0.11
C PHE A 122 17.72 4.59 1.40
N LEU A 123 18.18 3.39 1.79
CA LEU A 123 18.54 3.02 3.16
C LEU A 123 20.03 3.15 3.45
N GLU A 124 20.88 3.41 2.45
CA GLU A 124 22.31 3.58 2.65
C GLU A 124 22.60 4.73 3.64
N GLY A 125 23.43 4.46 4.65
CA GLY A 125 23.76 5.43 5.71
C GLY A 125 22.63 5.76 6.69
N THR A 126 21.47 5.08 6.61
CA THR A 126 20.37 5.26 7.57
C THR A 126 20.45 4.33 8.78
N LEU A 127 21.17 3.22 8.63
CA LEU A 127 21.32 2.18 9.64
C LEU A 127 22.78 2.18 10.14
N ASP A 128 23.19 3.19 10.91
CA ASP A 128 24.46 3.16 11.65
C ASP A 128 24.23 2.66 13.09
#